data_AF-A0A3C0AAX8-F1
#
_entry.id   AF-A0A3C0AAX8-F1
#
_cell.length_a   1.000
_cell.length_b   1.000
_cell.length_c   1.000
_cell.angle_alpha   90.00
_cell.angle_beta   90.00
_cell.angle_gamma   90.00
#
_symmetry.space_group_name_H-M   'P 1'
#
loop_
_entity.id
_entity.type
_entity.pdbx_description
1 polymer ?
#
loop_
_entity_poly.entity_id
_entity_poly.type
_entity_poly.pdbx_seq_one_letter_code
_entity_poly.pdbx_strand_id
1 'polypeptide(L)'
;MKLSRLKRLLASEDCPHLFELIAADLSSRKLPLDDLEFCRQYRDHTPREVLNPPPLISGNDLIDLGIKSGPQFKKLLTQIQDAQLEEQIETRQEAFVLLSQILQK
;
A
#
# COMPACT_ATOMS: atom_id res chain seq x y z
N MET A 1 -0.27 -0.07 -13.08
CA MET A 1 -0.06 -0.77 -11.79
C MET A 1 -1.06 -0.19 -10.77
N LYS A 2 -1.56 -0.98 -9.81
CA LYS A 2 -2.41 -0.44 -8.72
C LYS A 2 -1.64 0.53 -7.81
N LEU A 3 -2.28 1.58 -7.30
CA LEU A 3 -1.61 2.60 -6.48
C LEU A 3 -1.09 2.02 -5.16
N SER A 4 -1.86 1.13 -4.53
CA SER A 4 -1.48 0.37 -3.34
C SER A 4 -0.18 -0.40 -3.52
N ARG A 5 -0.01 -1.05 -4.67
CA ARG A 5 1.22 -1.78 -4.99
C ARG A 5 2.39 -0.84 -5.23
N LEU A 6 2.16 0.29 -5.90
CA LEU A 6 3.18 1.32 -6.10
C LEU A 6 3.67 1.87 -4.76
N LYS A 7 2.75 2.38 -3.93
CA LYS A 7 3.08 2.98 -2.63
C LYS A 7 3.83 2.02 -1.71
N ARG A 8 3.43 0.75 -1.64
CA ARG A 8 4.18 -0.29 -0.91
C ARG A 8 5.60 -0.48 -1.43
N LEU A 9 5.79 -0.49 -2.75
CA LEU A 9 7.10 -0.64 -3.37
C LEU A 9 8.00 0.55 -3.02
N LEU A 10 7.46 1.76 -3.11
CA LEU A 10 8.18 3.01 -2.85
C LEU A 10 8.47 3.22 -1.37
N ALA A 11 7.64 2.69 -0.46
CA ALA A 11 7.86 2.73 0.97
C ALA A 11 8.91 1.72 1.48
N SER A 12 9.31 0.76 0.65
CA SER A 12 10.31 -0.26 1.00
C SER A 12 11.68 0.36 1.17
N GLU A 13 12.43 -0.11 2.17
CA GLU A 13 13.80 0.34 2.44
C GLU A 13 14.77 -0.03 1.32
N ASP A 14 14.48 -1.11 0.60
CA ASP A 14 15.26 -1.58 -0.55
C ASP A 14 14.90 -0.89 -1.88
N CYS A 15 13.92 0.02 -1.88
CA CYS A 15 13.50 0.75 -3.08
C CYS A 15 14.66 1.46 -3.83
N PRO A 16 15.66 2.09 -3.17
CA PRO A 16 16.80 2.68 -3.86
C PRO A 16 17.56 1.68 -4.76
N HIS A 17 17.84 0.48 -4.26
CA HIS A 17 18.54 -0.56 -5.03
C HIS A 17 17.71 -1.02 -6.24
N LEU A 18 16.39 -1.07 -6.09
CA LEU A 18 15.50 -1.39 -7.20
C LEU A 18 15.57 -0.33 -8.31
N PHE A 19 15.65 0.96 -7.95
CA PHE A 19 15.83 2.02 -8.94
C PHE A 19 17.15 1.91 -9.70
N GLU A 20 18.25 1.58 -9.02
CA GLU A 20 19.54 1.36 -9.67
C GLU A 20 19.49 0.19 -10.66
N LEU A 21 18.87 -0.92 -10.25
CA LEU A 21 18.70 -2.10 -11.12
C LEU A 21 17.87 -1.78 -12.37
N ILE A 22 16.74 -1.08 -12.21
CA ILE A 22 15.88 -0.70 -13.33
C ILE A 22 16.59 0.31 -14.24
N ALA A 23 17.31 1.29 -13.68
CA ALA A 23 18.09 2.25 -14.45
C ALA A 23 19.12 1.55 -15.34
N ALA A 24 19.82 0.54 -14.81
CA ALA A 24 20.80 -0.24 -15.56
C ALA A 24 20.14 -1.03 -16.71
N ASP A 25 19.01 -1.71 -16.47
CA ASP A 25 18.28 -2.45 -17.51
C ASP A 25 17.81 -1.53 -18.65
N LEU A 26 17.11 -0.45 -18.30
CA LEU A 26 16.56 0.49 -19.28
C LEU A 26 17.67 1.18 -20.09
N SER A 27 18.76 1.57 -19.44
CA SER A 27 19.93 2.17 -20.09
C SER A 27 20.58 1.20 -21.08
N SER A 28 20.73 -0.08 -20.70
CA SER A 28 21.31 -1.10 -21.59
C SER A 28 20.48 -1.32 -22.86
N ARG A 29 19.16 -1.12 -22.75
CA ARG A 29 18.19 -1.29 -23.84
C ARG A 29 17.89 0.01 -24.58
N LYS A 30 18.52 1.14 -24.20
CA LYS A 30 18.27 2.48 -24.73
C LYS A 30 16.80 2.89 -24.64
N LEU A 31 16.13 2.51 -23.55
CA LEU A 31 14.75 2.87 -23.27
C LEU A 31 14.70 4.16 -22.43
N PRO A 32 13.59 4.93 -22.53
CA PRO A 32 13.40 6.13 -21.73
C PRO A 32 13.39 5.82 -20.22
N LEU A 33 13.83 6.79 -19.42
CA LEU A 33 13.88 6.71 -17.96
C LEU A 33 12.77 7.56 -17.29
N ASP A 34 11.90 8.20 -18.07
CA ASP A 34 10.90 9.15 -17.59
C ASP A 34 10.01 8.57 -16.47
N ASP A 35 9.52 7.33 -16.64
CA ASP A 35 8.70 6.64 -15.62
C ASP A 35 9.49 6.35 -14.34
N LEU A 36 10.78 6.02 -14.47
CA LEU A 36 11.67 5.75 -13.34
C LEU A 36 11.96 7.02 -12.56
N GLU A 37 12.26 8.12 -13.26
CA GLU A 37 12.50 9.44 -12.67
C GLU A 37 11.23 9.98 -12.01
N PHE A 38 10.06 9.78 -12.62
CA PHE A 38 8.78 10.08 -11.99
C PHE A 38 8.61 9.31 -10.67
N CYS A 39 8.87 8.00 -10.65
CA CYS A 39 8.76 7.20 -9.42
C CYS A 39 9.76 7.64 -8.34
N ARG A 40 10.99 7.98 -8.73
CA ARG A 40 12.03 8.50 -7.82
C ARG A 40 11.58 9.83 -7.22
N GLN A 41 11.15 10.79 -8.05
CA GLN A 41 10.65 12.08 -7.60
C GLN A 41 9.41 11.93 -6.71
N TYR A 42 8.44 11.09 -7.11
CA TYR A 42 7.24 10.85 -6.30
C TYR A 42 7.61 10.29 -4.93
N ARG A 43 8.53 9.32 -4.84
CA ARG A 43 9.01 8.80 -3.55
C ARG A 43 9.69 9.88 -2.71
N ASP A 44 10.61 10.62 -3.30
CA ASP A 44 11.46 11.55 -2.56
C ASP A 44 10.69 12.80 -2.07
N HIS A 45 9.60 13.18 -2.76
CA HIS A 45 8.72 14.29 -2.36
C HIS A 45 7.47 13.88 -1.57
N THR A 46 7.17 12.58 -1.48
CA THR A 46 6.01 12.09 -0.74
C THR A 46 6.41 11.66 0.66
N PRO A 47 5.77 12.20 1.72
CA PRO A 47 6.04 11.76 3.09
C PRO A 47 5.87 10.25 3.25
N ARG A 48 6.71 9.61 4.09
CA ARG A 48 6.62 8.17 4.35
C ARG A 48 5.25 7.75 4.89
N GLU A 49 4.60 8.64 5.63
CA GLU A 49 3.25 8.43 6.18
C GLU A 49 2.16 8.40 5.10
N VAL A 50 2.41 8.96 3.92
CA VAL A 50 1.49 8.87 2.78
C VAL A 50 1.76 7.60 1.96
N LEU A 51 3.03 7.19 1.83
CA LEU A 51 3.41 5.96 1.13
C LEU A 51 3.09 4.69 1.95
N ASN A 52 3.18 4.78 3.27
CA ASN A 52 2.90 3.71 4.21
C ASN A 52 2.22 4.28 5.46
N PRO A 53 0.92 4.61 5.36
CA PRO A 53 0.18 5.17 6.48
C PRO A 53 -0.01 4.13 7.59
N PRO A 54 -0.18 4.60 8.84
CA PRO A 54 -0.57 3.71 9.93
C PRO A 54 -1.91 3.05 9.62
N PRO A 55 -2.10 1.78 10.01
CA PRO A 55 -3.34 1.06 9.73
C PRO A 55 -4.53 1.71 10.45
N LEU A 56 -5.66 1.88 9.75
CA LEU A 56 -6.88 2.49 10.32
C LEU A 56 -7.53 1.62 11.40
N ILE A 57 -7.43 0.30 11.23
CA ILE A 57 -7.87 -0.71 12.20
C ILE A 57 -6.82 -1.82 12.32
N SER A 58 -6.83 -2.48 13.46
CA SER A 58 -5.91 -3.51 13.90
C SER A 58 -6.60 -4.87 14.03
N GLY A 59 -5.82 -5.93 14.28
CA GLY A 59 -6.37 -7.24 14.61
C GLY A 59 -7.21 -7.24 15.88
N ASN A 60 -6.85 -6.44 16.89
CA ASN A 60 -7.63 -6.29 18.11
C ASN A 60 -9.04 -5.78 17.83
N ASP A 61 -9.17 -4.84 16.89
CA ASP A 61 -10.47 -4.29 16.50
C ASP A 61 -11.37 -5.36 15.88
N LEU A 62 -10.79 -6.33 15.16
CA LEU A 62 -11.54 -7.47 14.62
C LEU A 62 -11.98 -8.43 15.73
N ILE A 63 -11.16 -8.62 16.77
CA ILE A 63 -11.47 -9.46 17.93
C ILE A 63 -12.64 -8.85 18.72
N ASP A 64 -12.62 -7.53 18.94
CA ASP A 64 -13.67 -6.81 19.66
C ASP A 64 -15.02 -6.87 18.93
N LEU A 65 -15.00 -7.04 17.61
CA LEU A 65 -16.18 -7.28 16.76
C LEU A 65 -16.64 -8.75 16.75
N GLY A 66 -15.97 -9.64 17.48
CA GLY A 66 -16.30 -11.07 17.56
C GLY A 66 -15.81 -11.91 16.38
N ILE A 67 -14.92 -11.36 15.53
CA ILE A 67 -14.36 -12.11 14.40
C ILE A 67 -13.31 -13.09 14.92
N LYS A 68 -13.45 -14.37 14.57
CA LYS A 68 -12.52 -15.42 15.00
C LYS A 68 -11.14 -15.20 14.38
N SER A 69 -10.12 -15.18 15.24
CA SER A 69 -8.70 -15.09 14.83
C SER A 69 -8.32 -16.19 13.84
N GLY A 70 -7.57 -15.84 12.80
CA GLY A 70 -7.06 -16.80 11.83
C GLY A 70 -6.53 -16.16 10.54
N PRO A 71 -6.23 -16.97 9.50
CA PRO A 71 -5.69 -16.48 8.22
C PRO A 71 -6.57 -15.43 7.54
N GLN A 72 -7.88 -15.41 7.86
CA GLN A 72 -8.83 -14.43 7.36
C GLN A 72 -8.52 -13.01 7.85
N PHE A 73 -7.93 -12.83 9.05
CA PHE A 73 -7.55 -11.50 9.56
C PHE A 73 -6.61 -10.80 8.61
N LYS A 74 -5.55 -11.51 8.18
CA LYS A 74 -4.59 -10.97 7.22
C LYS A 74 -5.29 -10.54 5.93
N LYS A 75 -6.22 -11.34 5.42
CA LYS A 75 -6.97 -11.01 4.19
C LYS A 75 -7.86 -9.78 4.36
N LEU A 76 -8.53 -9.63 5.50
CA LEU A 76 -9.40 -8.47 5.78
C LEU A 76 -8.56 -7.20 5.96
N LEU A 77 -7.54 -7.26 6.82
CA LEU A 77 -6.65 -6.11 7.08
C LEU A 77 -5.88 -5.70 5.82
N THR A 78 -5.45 -6.63 4.98
CA THR A 78 -4.82 -6.30 3.70
C THR A 78 -5.79 -5.60 2.74
N GLN A 79 -7.06 -6.02 2.67
CA GLN A 79 -8.05 -5.33 1.82
C GLN A 79 -8.34 -3.91 2.31
N ILE A 80 -8.39 -3.71 3.61
CA ILE A 80 -8.60 -2.37 4.20
C ILE A 80 -7.36 -1.51 3.97
N GLN A 81 -6.16 -2.05 4.18
CA GLN A 81 -4.92 -1.34 3.88
C GLN A 81 -4.80 -1.02 2.38
N ASP A 82 -5.24 -1.92 1.49
CA ASP A 82 -5.30 -1.65 0.05
C ASP A 82 -6.21 -0.44 -0.21
N ALA A 83 -7.43 -0.43 0.33
CA ALA A 83 -8.36 0.70 0.17
C ALA A 83 -7.79 2.01 0.73
N GLN A 84 -7.08 1.96 1.86
CA GLN A 84 -6.39 3.12 2.42
C GLN A 84 -5.29 3.65 1.50
N LEU A 85 -4.44 2.76 0.97
CA LEU A 85 -3.37 3.16 0.07
C LEU A 85 -3.88 3.65 -1.30
N GLU A 86 -5.04 3.15 -1.73
CA GLU A 86 -5.77 3.63 -2.92
C GLU A 86 -6.57 4.91 -2.64
N GLU A 87 -6.44 5.53 -1.46
CA GLU A 87 -7.09 6.80 -1.08
C GLU A 87 -8.63 6.71 -1.12
N GLN A 88 -9.18 5.52 -0.88
CA GLN A 88 -10.63 5.29 -0.85
C GLN A 88 -11.23 5.49 0.54
N ILE A 89 -10.40 5.35 1.58
CA ILE A 89 -10.76 5.52 2.98
C ILE A 89 -9.61 6.20 3.71
N GLU A 90 -9.94 7.05 4.67
CA GLU A 90 -8.97 7.83 5.45
C GLU A 90 -9.19 7.68 6.96
N THR A 91 -10.38 7.25 7.36
CA THR A 91 -10.79 7.22 8.76
C THR A 91 -11.07 5.81 9.26
N ARG A 92 -10.94 5.65 10.58
CA ARG A 92 -11.29 4.41 11.28
C ARG A 92 -12.76 4.03 11.06
N GLN A 93 -13.67 5.00 11.01
CA GLN A 93 -15.10 4.78 10.75
C GLN A 93 -15.31 4.19 9.35
N GLU A 94 -14.69 4.75 8.32
CA GLU A 94 -14.78 4.24 6.94
C GLU A 94 -14.20 2.84 6.83
N ALA A 95 -13.11 2.54 7.54
CA ALA A 95 -12.54 1.20 7.59
C ALA A 95 -13.53 0.16 8.14
N PHE A 96 -14.32 0.51 9.17
CA PHE A 96 -15.37 -0.38 9.69
C PHE A 96 -16.56 -0.53 8.74
N VAL A 97 -16.95 0.55 8.04
CA VAL A 97 -18.00 0.48 7.00
C VAL A 97 -17.55 -0.49 5.90
N LEU A 98 -16.33 -0.34 5.39
CA LEU A 98 -15.77 -1.23 4.38
C LEU A 98 -15.65 -2.68 4.90
N LEU A 99 -15.20 -2.88 6.15
CA LEU A 99 -15.12 -4.20 6.76
C LEU A 99 -16.49 -4.91 6.74
N SER A 100 -17.56 -4.21 7.12
CA SER A 100 -18.91 -4.78 7.09
C SER A 100 -19.37 -5.16 5.68
N GLN A 101 -19.04 -4.36 4.66
CA GLN A 101 -19.31 -4.67 3.27
C GLN A 101 -18.56 -5.92 2.79
N ILE A 102 -17.30 -6.09 3.21
CA ILE A 102 -16.48 -7.26 2.86
C ILE A 102 -17.08 -8.53 3.47
N LEU A 103 -17.59 -8.46 4.71
CA LEU A 103 -18.16 -9.62 5.42
C LEU A 103 -19.53 -10.06 4.88
N GLN A 104 -20.27 -9.16 4.21
CA GLN A 104 -21.56 -9.46 3.58
C GLN A 104 -21.44 -10.09 2.20
N LYS A 105 -20.21 -10.20 1.67
CA LYS A 105 -19.90 -10.66 0.32
C LYS A 105 -19.38 -12.10 0.32
#